data_AF-A0A3B8QK39-F1
#
_entry.id   AF-A0A3B8QK39-F1
#
_cell.length_a   1.000
_cell.length_b   1.000
_cell.length_c   1.000
_cell.angle_alpha   90.00
_cell.angle_beta   90.00
_cell.angle_gamma   90.00
#
_symmetry.space_group_name_H-M   'P 1'
#
loop_
_entity.id
_entity.type
_entity.pdbx_description
1 polymer ?
#
loop_
_entity_poly.entity_id
_entity_poly.type
_entity_poly.pdbx_seq_one_letter_code
_entity_poly.pdbx_strand_id
1 'polypeptide(L)'
;MTIFPQLDLSSGGFLIWILVGYGLGSVPFGLILARLMGLGNLRSIGSGNIGATNVLRTGNKIAAALTLLLDGGKGAIAVLIAQSLSGEIAAQITALAAMLGHCYPVWIKFRGGKGVATFLGV
;
A
#
# COMPACT_ATOMS: atom_id res chain seq x y z
N MET A 1 17.29 5.98 -27.88
CA MET A 1 16.25 4.93 -27.82
C MET A 1 16.74 3.90 -26.81
N THR A 2 16.00 3.76 -25.69
CA THR A 2 16.23 2.92 -24.48
C THR A 2 17.58 3.04 -23.74
N ILE A 3 17.57 3.80 -22.62
CA ILE A 3 18.68 3.99 -21.66
C ILE A 3 18.56 3.04 -20.44
N PHE A 4 17.52 2.20 -20.38
CA PHE A 4 17.31 1.29 -19.24
C PHE A 4 17.68 -0.15 -19.59
N PRO A 5 18.32 -0.89 -18.66
CA PRO A 5 18.65 -2.29 -18.89
C PRO A 5 17.35 -3.06 -19.08
N GLN A 6 17.26 -3.82 -20.16
CA GLN A 6 16.23 -4.84 -20.32
C GLN A 6 16.50 -5.88 -19.24
N LEU A 7 15.79 -5.79 -18.11
CA LEU A 7 15.82 -6.83 -17.10
C LEU A 7 15.28 -8.11 -17.76
N ASP A 8 16.20 -9.04 -18.04
CA ASP A 8 15.91 -10.30 -18.69
C ASP A 8 14.72 -10.99 -18.03
N LEU A 9 13.78 -11.43 -18.89
CA LEU A 9 12.56 -12.20 -18.61
C LEU A 9 12.83 -13.60 -18.01
N SER A 10 13.98 -13.81 -17.37
CA SER A 10 14.17 -14.94 -16.46
C SER A 10 13.18 -14.80 -15.30
N SER A 11 12.55 -15.89 -14.88
CA SER A 11 11.45 -15.90 -13.91
C SER A 11 11.73 -15.19 -12.56
N GLY A 12 13.00 -14.87 -12.26
CA GLY A 12 13.41 -14.05 -11.12
C GLY A 12 13.15 -12.55 -11.25
N GLY A 13 13.03 -12.01 -12.48
CA GLY A 13 12.88 -10.57 -12.74
C GLY A 13 11.55 -9.96 -12.28
N PHE A 14 10.48 -10.76 -12.15
CA PHE A 14 9.19 -10.30 -11.64
C PHE A 14 9.00 -10.53 -10.14
N LEU A 15 9.77 -11.45 -9.54
CA LEU A 15 9.68 -11.72 -8.11
C LEU A 15 10.04 -10.49 -7.28
N ILE A 16 11.06 -9.73 -7.71
CA ILE A 16 11.43 -8.48 -7.04
C ILE A 16 10.27 -7.48 -7.01
N TRP A 17 9.49 -7.39 -8.09
CA TRP A 17 8.36 -6.48 -8.19
C TRP A 17 7.16 -6.91 -7.35
N ILE A 18 6.94 -8.22 -7.21
CA ILE A 18 5.98 -8.76 -6.23
C ILE A 18 6.40 -8.37 -4.81
N LEU A 19 7.68 -8.56 -4.47
CA LEU A 19 8.20 -8.25 -3.13
C LEU A 19 8.15 -6.75 -2.82
N VAL A 20 8.53 -5.91 -3.79
CA VAL A 20 8.46 -4.44 -3.67
C VAL A 20 7.02 -3.98 -3.52
N GLY A 21 6.13 -4.42 -4.40
CA GLY A 21 4.71 -4.09 -4.35
C GLY A 21 4.08 -4.51 -3.01
N TYR A 22 4.24 -5.78 -2.63
CA TYR A 22 3.73 -6.30 -1.36
C TYR A 22 4.32 -5.56 -0.16
N GLY A 23 5.65 -5.36 -0.12
CA GLY A 23 6.33 -4.69 0.99
C GLY A 23 5.84 -3.26 1.20
N LEU A 24 5.76 -2.45 0.13
CA LEU A 24 5.25 -1.09 0.18
C LEU A 24 3.76 -1.05 0.49
N GLY A 25 2.96 -1.91 -0.16
CA GLY A 25 1.53 -2.02 0.07
C GLY A 25 1.17 -2.43 1.49
N SER A 26 2.00 -3.26 2.13
CA SER A 26 1.78 -3.76 3.48
C SER A 26 1.98 -2.72 4.58
N VAL A 27 2.53 -1.54 4.30
CA VAL A 27 2.69 -0.50 5.33
C VAL A 27 1.31 -0.04 5.83
N PRO A 28 0.97 -0.22 7.13
CA PRO A 28 -0.38 0.04 7.63
C PRO A 28 -0.54 1.48 8.13
N PHE A 29 -0.53 2.46 7.23
CA PHE A 29 -0.48 3.89 7.58
C PHE A 29 -1.59 4.34 8.54
N GLY A 30 -2.82 3.84 8.41
CA GLY A 30 -3.88 4.21 9.34
C GLY A 30 -3.63 3.79 10.79
N LEU A 31 -2.98 2.63 11.02
CA LEU A 31 -2.54 2.24 12.37
C LEU A 31 -1.34 3.07 12.84
N ILE A 32 -0.38 3.32 11.95
CA ILE A 32 0.81 4.12 12.27
C ILE A 32 0.38 5.52 12.70
N LEU A 33 -0.45 6.19 11.90
CA LEU A 33 -0.93 7.55 12.17
C LEU A 33 -1.82 7.59 13.43
N ALA A 34 -2.74 6.63 13.61
CA ALA A 34 -3.55 6.58 14.82
C ALA A 34 -2.68 6.47 16.08
N ARG A 35 -1.59 5.69 16.03
CA ARG A 35 -0.65 5.57 17.15
C ARG A 35 0.18 6.83 17.35
N LEU A 36 0.75 7.39 16.27
CA LEU A 36 1.57 8.61 16.33
C LEU A 36 0.78 9.84 16.82
N MET A 37 -0.51 9.90 16.52
CA MET A 37 -1.39 11.00 16.89
C MET A 37 -2.18 10.73 18.19
N GLY A 38 -1.92 9.64 18.90
CA GLY A 38 -2.56 9.34 20.19
C GLY A 38 -4.06 9.04 20.12
N LEU A 39 -4.57 8.50 19.01
CA LEU A 39 -6.00 8.28 18.76
C LEU A 39 -6.56 6.99 19.39
N GLY A 40 -5.79 6.35 20.27
CA GLY A 40 -6.15 5.08 20.87
C GLY A 40 -6.04 3.88 19.91
N ASN A 41 -6.68 2.77 20.30
CA ASN A 41 -6.66 1.55 19.50
C ASN A 41 -7.69 1.63 18.36
N LEU A 42 -7.22 1.88 17.14
CA LEU A 42 -8.08 1.98 15.97
C LEU A 42 -8.97 0.74 15.73
N ARG A 43 -8.50 -0.46 16.14
CA ARG A 43 -9.28 -1.70 15.96
C ARG A 43 -10.47 -1.83 16.91
N SER A 44 -10.49 -1.09 18.01
CA SER A 44 -11.64 -1.03 18.92
C SER A 44 -12.61 0.10 18.57
N ILE A 45 -12.37 0.85 17.50
CA ILE A 45 -13.18 2.00 17.09
C ILE A 45 -13.92 1.68 15.79
N GLY A 46 -15.21 2.04 15.72
CA GLY A 46 -16.02 1.95 14.52
C GLY A 46 -16.11 0.54 13.96
N SER A 47 -15.68 0.35 12.71
CA SER A 47 -15.69 -0.96 12.04
C SER A 47 -14.45 -1.82 12.34
N GLY A 48 -13.52 -1.32 13.16
CA GLY A 48 -12.25 -1.99 13.47
C GLY A 48 -11.27 -2.14 12.28
N ASN A 49 -11.55 -1.47 11.16
CA ASN A 49 -10.71 -1.48 9.97
C ASN A 49 -9.57 -0.46 10.11
N ILE A 50 -8.47 -0.63 9.38
CA ILE A 50 -7.31 0.27 9.45
C ILE A 50 -7.36 1.41 8.43
N GLY A 51 -8.30 1.38 7.47
CA GLY A 51 -8.38 2.38 6.42
C GLY A 51 -8.92 3.75 6.86
N ALA A 52 -8.74 4.75 6.00
CA ALA A 52 -9.06 6.16 6.25
C ALA A 52 -10.48 6.41 6.80
N THR A 53 -11.49 5.71 6.28
CA THR A 53 -12.88 5.86 6.76
C THR A 53 -13.02 5.50 8.25
N ASN A 54 -12.28 4.49 8.73
CA ASN A 54 -12.33 4.13 10.14
C ASN A 54 -11.46 5.07 10.98
N VAL A 55 -10.34 5.53 10.44
CA VAL A 55 -9.53 6.59 11.08
C VAL A 55 -10.37 7.85 11.30
N LEU A 56 -11.24 8.22 10.35
CA LEU A 56 -12.15 9.35 10.52
C LEU A 56 -13.11 9.18 11.72
N ARG A 57 -13.46 7.93 12.08
CA ARG A 57 -14.32 7.63 13.24
C ARG A 57 -13.62 7.84 14.59
N THR A 58 -12.31 8.09 14.60
CA THR A 58 -11.61 8.60 15.79
C THR A 58 -11.91 10.08 16.07
N GLY A 59 -12.57 10.77 15.14
CA GLY A 59 -12.81 12.21 15.19
C GLY A 59 -11.69 13.04 14.56
N ASN A 60 -10.55 12.44 14.22
CA ASN A 60 -9.41 13.17 13.66
C ASN A 60 -9.43 13.18 12.12
N LYS A 61 -9.89 14.31 11.55
CA LYS A 61 -9.96 14.52 10.09
C LYS A 61 -8.59 14.54 9.41
N ILE A 62 -7.57 15.10 10.08
CA ILE A 62 -6.20 15.18 9.54
C ILE A 62 -5.61 13.78 9.43
N ALA A 63 -5.74 12.96 10.48
CA ALA A 63 -5.29 11.57 10.47
C ALA A 63 -5.96 10.76 9.35
N ALA A 64 -7.26 10.97 9.14
CA ALA A 64 -8.00 10.29 8.08
C ALA A 64 -7.54 10.70 6.68
N ALA A 65 -7.35 12.00 6.44
CA ALA A 65 -6.87 12.53 5.16
C ALA A 65 -5.43 12.04 4.86
N LEU A 66 -4.54 12.08 5.85
CA LEU A 66 -3.18 11.55 5.71
C LEU A 66 -3.19 10.04 5.47
N THR A 67 -4.07 9.28 6.13
CA THR A 67 -4.20 7.84 5.89
C THR A 67 -4.60 7.58 4.45
N LEU A 68 -5.60 8.32 3.92
CA LEU A 68 -6.04 8.17 2.53
C LEU A 68 -4.90 8.47 1.54
N LEU A 69 -4.20 9.58 1.76
CA LEU A 69 -3.10 10.02 0.90
C LEU A 69 -1.93 9.04 0.93
N LEU A 70 -1.53 8.54 2.10
CA LEU A 70 -0.42 7.60 2.22
C LEU A 70 -0.80 6.18 1.74
N ASP A 71 -2.01 5.70 2.03
CA ASP A 71 -2.47 4.39 1.57
C ASP A 71 -2.68 4.34 0.05
N GLY A 72 -3.08 5.44 -0.59
CA GLY A 72 -3.08 5.56 -2.04
C GLY A 72 -1.68 5.78 -2.61
N GLY A 73 -0.91 6.69 -2.02
CA GLY A 73 0.43 7.04 -2.45
C GLY A 73 1.40 5.87 -2.44
N LYS A 74 1.32 4.94 -1.48
CA LYS A 74 2.18 3.74 -1.47
C LYS A 74 1.96 2.83 -2.67
N GLY A 75 0.73 2.74 -3.17
CA GLY A 75 0.40 2.00 -4.38
C GLY A 75 0.99 2.68 -5.61
N ALA A 76 0.71 3.99 -5.75
CA ALA A 76 1.24 4.81 -6.84
C ALA A 76 2.77 4.76 -6.93
N ILE A 77 3.45 4.97 -5.80
CA ILE A 77 4.92 4.94 -5.73
C ILE A 77 5.46 3.58 -6.18
N ALA A 78 4.87 2.48 -5.71
CA ALA A 78 5.31 1.14 -6.09
C ALA A 78 5.18 0.91 -7.60
N VAL A 79 4.03 1.27 -8.17
CA VAL A 79 3.73 1.11 -9.60
C VAL A 79 4.63 1.98 -10.47
N LEU A 80 4.84 3.26 -10.11
CA LEU A 80 5.70 4.17 -10.86
C LEU A 80 7.16 3.71 -10.89
N ILE A 81 7.67 3.17 -9.78
CA ILE A 81 9.02 2.60 -9.73
C ILE A 81 9.11 1.38 -10.65
N ALA A 82 8.15 0.45 -10.57
CA ALA A 82 8.13 -0.74 -11.42
C ALA A 82 8.00 -0.41 -12.92
N GLN A 83 7.10 0.52 -13.25
CA GLN A 83 6.89 0.99 -14.62
C GLN A 83 8.15 1.62 -15.22
N SER A 84 8.82 2.49 -14.45
CA SER A 84 10.01 3.21 -14.94
C SER A 84 11.23 2.31 -15.13
N LEU A 85 11.36 1.24 -14.34
CA LEU A 85 12.53 0.38 -14.35
C LEU A 85 12.33 -0.94 -15.12
N SER A 86 11.08 -1.40 -15.32
CA SER A 86 10.81 -2.72 -15.88
C SER A 86 9.55 -2.81 -16.76
N GLY A 87 8.90 -1.67 -17.04
CA GLY A 87 7.80 -1.59 -17.99
C GLY A 87 6.44 -2.03 -17.42
N GLU A 88 5.47 -2.15 -18.33
CA GLU A 88 4.04 -2.22 -17.99
C GLU A 88 3.64 -3.51 -17.25
N ILE A 89 4.19 -4.65 -17.66
CA ILE A 89 3.90 -5.94 -16.99
C ILE A 89 4.37 -5.90 -15.53
N ALA A 90 5.56 -5.34 -15.27
CA ALA A 90 6.06 -5.19 -13.90
C ALA A 90 5.18 -4.24 -13.08
N ALA A 91 4.68 -3.17 -13.69
CA ALA A 91 3.75 -2.23 -13.07
C ALA A 91 2.44 -2.91 -12.64
N GLN A 92 1.82 -3.70 -13.52
CA GLN A 92 0.59 -4.44 -13.23
C GLN A 92 0.76 -5.49 -12.13
N ILE A 93 1.86 -6.24 -12.15
CA ILE A 93 2.19 -7.21 -11.09
C ILE A 93 2.40 -6.50 -9.75
N THR A 94 3.12 -5.38 -9.76
CA THR A 94 3.39 -4.56 -8.57
C THR A 94 2.10 -3.98 -7.99
N ALA A 95 1.18 -3.52 -8.85
CA ALA A 95 -0.13 -2.99 -8.46
C ALA A 95 -0.94 -4.03 -7.66
N LEU A 96 -1.06 -5.24 -8.22
CA LEU A 96 -1.74 -6.34 -7.56
C LEU A 96 -1.06 -6.71 -6.24
N ALA A 97 0.27 -6.82 -6.23
CA ALA A 97 1.03 -7.13 -5.04
C ALA A 97 0.86 -6.05 -3.94
N ALA A 98 0.83 -4.77 -4.29
CA ALA A 98 0.59 -3.68 -3.35
C ALA A 98 -0.83 -3.70 -2.76
N MET A 99 -1.84 -4.00 -3.58
CA MET A 99 -3.20 -4.18 -3.09
C MET A 99 -3.30 -5.37 -2.12
N LEU A 100 -2.72 -6.51 -2.47
CA LEU A 100 -2.64 -7.68 -1.59
C LEU A 100 -1.86 -7.37 -0.31
N GLY A 101 -0.78 -6.60 -0.41
CA GLY A 101 -0.01 -6.11 0.72
C GLY A 101 -0.87 -5.30 1.69
N HIS A 102 -1.70 -4.39 1.18
CA HIS A 102 -2.61 -3.58 2.01
C HIS A 102 -3.70 -4.42 2.68
N CYS A 103 -4.25 -5.41 1.98
CA CYS A 103 -5.32 -6.28 2.49
C CYS A 103 -4.79 -7.32 3.50
N TYR A 104 -3.61 -7.86 3.24
CA TYR A 104 -2.96 -8.91 4.02
C TYR A 104 -1.52 -8.55 4.44
N PRO A 105 -1.32 -7.48 5.21
CA PRO A 105 -0.01 -7.03 5.64
C PRO A 105 0.61 -7.98 6.67
N VAL A 106 1.81 -8.46 6.37
CA VAL A 106 2.55 -9.40 7.21
C VAL A 106 2.78 -8.86 8.63
N TRP A 107 3.02 -7.55 8.76
CA TRP A 107 3.36 -6.89 10.03
C TRP A 107 2.25 -6.95 11.08
N ILE A 108 0.99 -7.10 10.65
CA ILE A 108 -0.19 -7.08 11.53
C ILE A 108 -1.02 -8.36 11.38
N LYS A 109 -0.32 -9.50 11.22
CA LYS A 109 -0.90 -10.84 11.16
C LYS A 109 -1.95 -10.98 10.05
N PHE A 110 -1.68 -10.38 8.88
CA PHE A 110 -2.52 -10.46 7.68
C PHE A 110 -3.95 -9.91 7.86
N ARG A 111 -4.17 -9.00 8.81
CA ARG A 111 -5.47 -8.36 9.05
C ARG A 111 -5.43 -6.90 8.60
N GLY A 112 -5.42 -6.67 7.30
CA GLY A 112 -5.24 -5.33 6.72
C GLY A 112 -6.52 -4.52 6.56
N GLY A 113 -6.46 -3.59 5.61
CA GLY A 113 -7.60 -2.77 5.19
C GLY A 113 -8.34 -3.37 3.99
N LYS A 114 -9.27 -2.60 3.40
CA LYS A 114 -10.07 -3.05 2.25
C LYS A 114 -9.40 -2.84 0.89
N GLY A 115 -8.25 -2.18 0.85
CA GLY A 115 -7.51 -1.93 -0.39
C GLY A 115 -8.04 -0.78 -1.25
N VAL A 116 -9.18 -0.16 -0.94
CA VAL A 116 -9.80 0.88 -1.78
C VAL A 116 -8.86 2.05 -2.08
N ALA A 117 -8.23 2.64 -1.05
CA ALA A 117 -7.31 3.75 -1.25
C ALA A 117 -6.09 3.35 -2.07
N THR A 118 -5.52 2.18 -1.77
CA THR A 118 -4.37 1.63 -2.50
C THR A 118 -4.72 1.33 -3.96
N PHE A 119 -5.92 0.81 -4.23
CA PHE A 119 -6.44 0.58 -5.57
C PHE A 119 -6.60 1.87 -6.37
N LEU A 120 -7.09 2.95 -5.75
CA LEU A 120 -7.18 4.26 -6.41
C LEU A 120 -5.82 4.87 -6.78
N GLY A 121 -4.75 4.43 -6.12
CA GLY A 121 -3.40 4.90 -6.39
C GLY A 121 -2.65 4.10 -7.45
N VAL A 122 -3.14 2.92 -7.86
CA VAL A 122 -2.50 2.03 -8.85
C VAL A 122 -3.27 2.01 -10.15
#